data_AF-A0A2H9MFW8-F1
#
_entry.id   AF-A0A2H9MFW8-F1
#
_cell.length_a   1.000
_cell.length_b   1.000
_cell.length_c   1.000
_cell.angle_alpha   90.00
_cell.angle_beta   90.00
_cell.angle_gamma   90.00
#
_symmetry.space_group_name_H-M   'P 1'
#
loop_
_entity.id
_entity.type
_entity.pdbx_description
1 polymer ?
#
loop_
_entity_poly.entity_id
_entity_poly.type
_entity_poly.pdbx_seq_one_letter_code
_entity_poly.pdbx_strand_id
1 'polypeptide(L)'
;SKKNIDKAKEWLRKREGNTCPKYIKIMQMDDFETVLYCDIPSNINPLVSDKLAELAIESVKKCKVEGVPEKNGVRYLINSINNNIVTPLTKEYMNKILQKTNSSTLEEAEKKLLGD
;
A
#
# COMPACT_ATOMS: atom_id res chain seq x y z
N SER A 1 -6.10 4.07 31.66
CA SER A 1 -7.49 4.54 31.87
C SER A 1 -8.21 4.65 30.53
N LYS A 2 -9.55 4.56 30.50
CA LYS A 2 -10.39 4.64 29.27
C LYS A 2 -10.07 5.90 28.42
N LYS A 3 -9.80 7.04 29.08
CA LYS A 3 -9.40 8.31 28.45
C LYS A 3 -8.11 8.23 27.63
N ASN A 4 -7.16 7.37 28.01
CA ASN A 4 -5.91 7.19 27.26
C ASN A 4 -6.16 6.36 25.99
N ILE A 5 -7.04 5.37 26.05
CA ILE A 5 -7.42 4.55 24.89
C ILE A 5 -8.16 5.39 23.85
N ASP A 6 -9.11 6.23 24.26
CA ASP A 6 -9.86 7.07 23.32
C ASP A 6 -8.95 8.08 22.61
N LYS A 7 -7.98 8.66 23.33
CA LYS A 7 -6.94 9.51 22.72
C LYS A 7 -6.06 8.74 21.75
N ALA A 8 -5.63 7.52 22.10
CA ALA A 8 -4.80 6.69 21.24
C ALA A 8 -5.55 6.24 19.97
N LYS A 9 -6.86 5.94 20.09
CA LYS A 9 -7.73 5.67 18.93
C LYS A 9 -7.82 6.88 18.00
N GLU A 10 -8.04 8.08 18.54
CA GLU A 10 -8.11 9.30 17.73
C GLU A 10 -6.77 9.60 17.04
N TRP A 11 -5.67 9.38 17.75
CA TRP A 11 -4.33 9.52 17.18
C TRP A 11 -4.09 8.54 16.03
N LEU A 12 -4.38 7.25 16.23
CA LEU A 12 -4.23 6.22 15.20
C LEU A 12 -5.11 6.53 13.99
N ARG A 13 -6.34 7.00 14.22
CA ARG A 13 -7.27 7.41 13.16
C ARG A 13 -6.66 8.47 12.25
N LYS A 14 -6.12 9.55 12.85
CA LYS A 14 -5.52 10.67 12.12
C LYS A 14 -4.27 10.25 11.34
N ARG A 15 -3.43 9.42 11.97
CA ARG A 15 -2.21 8.90 11.36
C ARG A 15 -2.51 8.08 10.10
N GLU A 16 -3.50 7.18 10.16
CA GLU A 16 -3.89 6.30 9.05
C GLU A 16 -4.87 6.97 8.06
N GLY A 17 -4.79 8.30 7.90
CA GLY A 17 -5.56 9.05 6.91
C GLY A 17 -7.05 9.20 7.23
N ASN A 18 -7.41 9.35 8.51
CA ASN A 18 -8.80 9.40 8.99
C ASN A 18 -9.61 8.12 8.68
N THR A 19 -9.01 6.97 8.96
CA THR A 19 -9.69 5.66 8.89
C THR A 19 -11.02 5.66 9.66
N CYS A 20 -12.01 4.89 9.19
CA CYS A 20 -13.29 4.77 9.89
C CYS A 20 -13.08 4.19 11.31
N PRO A 21 -13.63 4.80 12.37
CA PRO A 21 -13.43 4.34 13.75
C PRO A 21 -13.77 2.85 13.98
N LYS A 22 -14.68 2.29 13.19
CA LYS A 22 -15.07 0.86 13.27
C LYS A 22 -13.92 -0.11 12.93
N TYR A 23 -12.92 0.35 12.18
CA TYR A 23 -11.74 -0.43 11.82
C TYR A 23 -10.65 -0.36 12.89
N ILE A 24 -10.76 0.52 13.89
CA ILE A 24 -9.80 0.52 15.00
C ILE A 24 -10.21 -0.52 16.03
N LYS A 25 -9.39 -1.55 16.19
CA LYS A 25 -9.62 -2.69 17.09
C LYS A 25 -8.63 -2.66 18.25
N ILE A 26 -9.00 -3.35 19.32
CA ILE A 26 -8.14 -3.60 20.48
C ILE A 26 -7.91 -5.11 20.56
N MET A 27 -6.66 -5.53 20.72
CA MET A 27 -6.31 -6.89 21.07
C MET A 27 -5.39 -6.92 22.30
N GLN A 28 -5.40 -8.05 22.99
CA GLN A 28 -4.48 -8.38 24.07
C GLN A 28 -3.41 -9.32 23.49
N MET A 29 -2.15 -9.09 23.85
CA MET A 29 -1.03 -9.96 23.47
C MET A 29 -0.20 -10.21 24.72
N ASP A 30 0.44 -11.38 24.82
CA ASP A 30 1.16 -11.78 26.04
C ASP A 30 2.26 -10.77 26.42
N ASP A 31 2.93 -10.18 25.43
CA ASP A 31 4.00 -9.19 25.63
C ASP A 31 3.48 -7.74 25.73
N PHE A 32 2.18 -7.48 25.53
CA PHE A 32 1.61 -6.14 25.48
C PHE A 32 0.23 -6.05 26.16
N GLU A 33 0.13 -5.21 27.19
CA GLU A 33 -1.13 -4.98 27.94
C GLU A 33 -2.28 -4.49 27.05
N THR A 34 -2.02 -3.73 25.98
CA THR A 34 -3.06 -3.30 25.03
C THR A 34 -2.44 -2.97 23.69
N VAL A 35 -2.95 -3.61 22.64
CA VAL A 35 -2.58 -3.32 21.24
C VAL A 35 -3.76 -2.69 20.53
N LEU A 36 -3.51 -1.53 19.91
CA LEU A 36 -4.45 -0.85 19.03
C LEU A 36 -3.97 -1.03 17.59
N TYR A 37 -4.88 -1.50 16.72
CA TYR A 37 -4.55 -1.70 15.31
C TYR A 37 -5.73 -1.35 14.41
N CYS A 38 -5.44 -1.07 13.14
CA CYS A 38 -6.44 -0.85 12.11
C CYS A 38 -6.67 -2.15 11.34
N ASP A 39 -7.88 -2.70 11.48
CA ASP A 39 -8.38 -3.84 10.72
C ASP A 39 -9.10 -3.33 9.47
N ILE A 40 -8.31 -3.03 8.43
CA ILE A 40 -8.78 -2.45 7.17
C ILE A 40 -9.18 -3.58 6.23
N PRO A 41 -10.44 -3.64 5.77
CA PRO A 41 -10.88 -4.69 4.85
C PRO A 41 -10.15 -4.56 3.51
N SER A 42 -9.96 -5.69 2.83
CA SER A 42 -9.48 -5.68 1.45
C SER A 42 -10.41 -4.83 0.58
N ASN A 43 -9.83 -3.89 -0.15
CA ASN A 43 -10.53 -2.98 -1.06
C ASN A 43 -10.18 -3.24 -2.54
N ILE A 44 -9.39 -4.27 -2.84
CA ILE A 44 -9.03 -4.67 -4.20
C ILE A 44 -9.79 -5.94 -4.52
N ASN A 45 -10.79 -5.82 -5.40
CA ASN A 45 -11.56 -6.95 -5.91
C ASN A 45 -11.82 -6.76 -7.42
N PRO A 46 -11.45 -7.73 -8.28
CA PRO A 46 -10.74 -8.97 -7.97
C PRO A 46 -9.27 -8.74 -7.59
N LEU A 47 -8.74 -9.54 -6.66
CA LEU A 47 -7.32 -9.55 -6.31
C LEU A 47 -6.54 -10.40 -7.32
N VAL A 48 -6.19 -9.80 -8.46
CA VAL A 48 -5.48 -10.47 -9.56
C VAL A 48 -4.36 -9.59 -10.12
N SER A 49 -3.32 -10.22 -10.67
CA SER A 49 -2.10 -9.59 -11.18
C SER A 49 -2.36 -8.44 -12.16
N ASP A 50 -3.37 -8.59 -13.03
CA ASP A 50 -3.70 -7.57 -14.02
C ASP A 50 -4.29 -6.31 -13.37
N LYS A 51 -5.19 -6.49 -12.39
CA LYS A 51 -5.79 -5.37 -11.65
C LYS A 51 -4.78 -4.66 -10.77
N LEU A 52 -3.86 -5.40 -10.14
CA LEU A 52 -2.75 -4.82 -9.38
C LEU A 52 -1.85 -3.96 -10.27
N ALA A 53 -1.51 -4.45 -11.48
CA ALA A 53 -0.72 -3.69 -12.44
C ALA A 53 -1.40 -2.39 -12.86
N GLU A 54 -2.70 -2.41 -13.13
CA GLU A 54 -3.47 -1.21 -13.47
C GLU A 54 -3.46 -0.18 -12.34
N LEU A 55 -3.80 -0.61 -11.12
CA LEU A 55 -3.82 0.27 -9.95
C LEU A 55 -2.43 0.88 -9.69
N ALA A 56 -1.37 0.10 -9.85
CA ALA A 56 0.00 0.57 -9.69
C ALA A 56 0.35 1.64 -10.72
N ILE A 57 0.07 1.39 -12.00
CA ILE A 57 0.33 2.34 -13.09
C ILE A 57 -0.48 3.63 -12.91
N GLU A 58 -1.77 3.51 -12.58
CA GLU A 58 -2.64 4.67 -12.30
C GLU A 58 -2.12 5.50 -11.13
N SER A 59 -1.64 4.84 -10.08
CA SER A 59 -1.12 5.52 -8.89
C SER A 59 0.12 6.37 -9.19
N VAL A 60 0.98 6.00 -10.15
CA VAL A 60 2.16 6.81 -10.50
C VAL A 60 1.76 8.22 -10.93
N LYS A 61 0.78 8.31 -11.84
CA LYS A 61 0.26 9.59 -12.33
C LYS A 61 -0.40 10.38 -11.21
N LYS A 62 -1.22 9.71 -10.40
CA LYS A 62 -1.92 10.34 -9.27
C LYS A 62 -0.94 10.92 -8.25
N CYS A 63 0.03 10.12 -7.79
CA CYS A 63 1.06 10.53 -6.85
C CYS A 63 1.91 11.69 -7.37
N LYS A 64 2.22 11.71 -8.68
CA LYS A 64 2.88 12.85 -9.32
C LYS A 64 2.05 14.13 -9.21
N VAL A 65 0.75 14.06 -9.53
CA VAL A 65 -0.17 15.23 -9.43
C VAL A 65 -0.31 15.71 -7.99
N GLU A 66 -0.32 14.80 -7.02
CA GLU A 66 -0.42 15.10 -5.58
C GLU A 66 0.91 15.57 -4.96
N GLY A 67 2.00 15.65 -5.74
CA GLY A 67 3.31 16.10 -5.26
C GLY A 67 4.04 15.11 -4.34
N VAL A 68 3.68 13.82 -4.41
CA VAL A 68 4.27 12.72 -3.61
C VAL A 68 4.66 11.54 -4.51
N PRO A 69 5.46 11.76 -5.58
CA PRO A 69 5.75 10.75 -6.60
C PRO A 69 6.35 9.46 -6.03
N GLU A 70 7.00 9.49 -4.87
CA GLU A 70 7.60 8.35 -4.19
C GLU A 70 6.61 7.35 -3.59
N LYS A 71 5.33 7.73 -3.44
CA LYS A 71 4.29 6.90 -2.79
C LYS A 71 3.49 6.01 -3.74
N ASN A 72 4.01 5.79 -4.95
CA ASN A 72 3.30 5.05 -5.99
C ASN A 72 3.44 3.51 -5.87
N GLY A 73 2.52 2.80 -6.51
CA GLY A 73 2.42 1.33 -6.46
C GLY A 73 3.55 0.58 -7.17
N VAL A 74 4.19 1.16 -8.18
CA VAL A 74 5.36 0.56 -8.85
C VAL A 74 6.57 0.60 -7.90
N ARG A 75 6.83 1.75 -7.28
CA ARG A 75 7.86 1.91 -6.24
C ARG A 75 7.61 0.99 -5.05
N TYR A 76 6.35 0.86 -4.62
CA TYR A 76 5.97 -0.08 -3.56
C TYR A 76 6.35 -1.52 -3.91
N LEU A 77 6.10 -1.96 -5.15
CA LEU A 77 6.48 -3.30 -5.60
C LEU A 77 8.01 -3.49 -5.61
N ILE A 78 8.75 -2.53 -6.15
CA ILE A 78 10.23 -2.54 -6.16
C ILE A 78 10.74 -2.71 -4.73
N ASN A 79 10.26 -1.88 -3.80
CA ASN A 79 10.68 -1.93 -2.40
C ASN A 79 10.31 -3.26 -1.74
N SER A 80 9.12 -3.80 -2.03
CA SER A 80 8.68 -5.09 -1.50
C SER A 80 9.62 -6.22 -1.95
N ILE A 81 9.95 -6.28 -3.24
CA ILE A 81 10.87 -7.26 -3.81
C ILE A 81 12.27 -7.13 -3.17
N ASN A 82 12.79 -5.91 -3.08
CA ASN A 82 14.12 -5.64 -2.49
C ASN A 82 14.20 -6.02 -1.00
N ASN A 83 13.07 -6.02 -0.29
CA ASN A 83 12.96 -6.47 1.09
C ASN A 83 12.54 -7.95 1.23
N ASN A 84 12.61 -8.74 0.16
CA ASN A 84 12.20 -10.14 0.13
C ASN A 84 10.73 -10.39 0.51
N ILE A 85 9.86 -9.40 0.33
CA ILE A 85 8.41 -9.53 0.51
C ILE A 85 7.81 -10.00 -0.81
N VAL A 86 7.74 -11.31 -0.97
CA VAL A 86 7.25 -11.97 -2.19
C VAL A 86 5.94 -12.71 -1.89
N THR A 87 4.94 -12.47 -2.74
CA THR A 87 3.63 -13.11 -2.70
C THR A 87 3.46 -14.02 -3.92
N PRO A 88 2.46 -14.93 -3.94
CA PRO A 88 2.17 -15.74 -5.12
C PRO A 88 1.91 -14.92 -6.39
N LEU A 89 1.37 -13.70 -6.26
CA LEU A 89 1.08 -12.82 -7.41
C LEU A 89 2.28 -11.95 -7.82
N THR A 90 3.35 -11.85 -7.02
CA THR A 90 4.44 -10.87 -7.24
C THR A 90 5.05 -10.96 -8.63
N LYS A 91 5.35 -12.17 -9.11
CA LYS A 91 5.97 -12.37 -10.43
C LYS A 91 5.04 -11.96 -11.57
N GLU A 92 3.79 -12.38 -11.52
CA GLU A 92 2.81 -12.05 -12.54
C GLU A 92 2.46 -10.55 -12.53
N TYR A 93 2.28 -9.96 -11.35
CA TYR A 93 2.04 -8.54 -11.17
C TYR A 93 3.17 -7.70 -11.78
N MET A 94 4.43 -8.05 -11.48
CA MET A 94 5.61 -7.43 -12.11
C MET A 94 5.55 -7.55 -13.64
N ASN A 95 5.36 -8.76 -14.16
CA ASN A 95 5.31 -8.98 -15.61
C ASN A 95 4.19 -8.18 -16.29
N LYS A 96 3.04 -8.03 -15.64
CA LYS A 96 1.91 -7.24 -16.13
C LYS A 96 2.23 -5.74 -16.18
N ILE A 97 2.94 -5.21 -15.19
CA ILE A 97 3.44 -3.82 -15.27
C ILE A 97 4.36 -3.67 -16.50
N LEU A 98 5.39 -4.51 -16.60
CA LEU A 98 6.38 -4.44 -17.68
C LEU A 98 5.74 -4.55 -19.07
N GLN A 99 4.78 -5.46 -19.22
CA GLN A 99 4.01 -5.62 -20.45
C GLN A 99 3.19 -4.37 -20.77
N LYS A 100 2.42 -3.84 -19.80
CA LYS A 100 1.55 -2.67 -20.01
C LYS A 100 2.34 -1.38 -20.25
N THR A 101 3.56 -1.26 -19.70
CA THR A 101 4.42 -0.08 -19.89
C THR A 101 5.41 -0.24 -21.04
N ASN A 102 5.53 -1.43 -21.63
CA ASN A 102 6.57 -1.79 -22.60
C ASN A 102 7.96 -1.40 -22.07
N SER A 103 8.34 -2.00 -20.94
CA SER A 103 9.61 -1.75 -20.23
C SER A 103 10.28 -3.06 -19.87
N SER A 104 11.60 -3.03 -19.70
CA SER A 104 12.40 -4.21 -19.36
C SER A 104 12.61 -4.37 -17.85
N THR A 105 12.48 -3.26 -17.09
CA THR A 105 12.63 -3.23 -15.63
C THR A 105 11.55 -2.38 -14.97
N LEU A 106 11.28 -2.60 -13.68
CA LEU A 106 10.29 -1.82 -12.94
C LEU A 106 10.75 -0.36 -12.76
N GLU A 107 12.05 -0.14 -12.61
CA GLU A 107 12.66 1.19 -12.51
C GLU A 107 12.50 1.97 -13.82
N GLU A 108 12.69 1.31 -14.97
CA GLU A 108 12.43 1.90 -16.28
C GLU A 108 10.94 2.22 -16.45
N ALA A 109 10.06 1.29 -16.07
CA ALA A 109 8.61 1.49 -16.12
C ALA A 109 8.19 2.72 -15.30
N GLU A 110 8.71 2.85 -14.08
CA GLU A 110 8.41 3.97 -13.20
C GLU A 110 8.90 5.30 -13.76
N LYS A 111 10.17 5.39 -14.21
CA LYS A 111 10.72 6.60 -14.84
C LYS A 111 9.89 7.04 -16.04
N LYS A 112 9.56 6.09 -16.93
CA LYS A 112 8.71 6.34 -18.09
C LYS A 112 7.33 6.89 -17.71
N LEU A 113 6.72 6.34 -16.66
CA LEU A 113 5.42 6.81 -16.17
C LEU A 113 5.48 8.17 -15.47
N LEU A 114 6.59 8.48 -14.81
CA LEU A 114 6.88 9.79 -14.24
C LEU A 114 7.25 10.81 -15.33
N GLY A 115 7.65 10.38 -16.52
CA GLY A 115 8.09 11.26 -17.61
C GLY A 115 9.52 11.77 -17.44
N ASP A 116 10.37 10.95 -16.79
CA ASP A 116 11.80 11.17 -16.57
C ASP A 116 12.66 10.46 -17.62
#